data_AF-A0A1Q7EAN7-F1
#
_entry.id   AF-A0A1Q7EAN7-F1
#
_cell.length_a   1.000
_cell.length_b   1.000
_cell.length_c   1.000
_cell.angle_alpha   90.00
_cell.angle_beta   90.00
_cell.angle_gamma   90.00
#
_symmetry.space_group_name_H-M   'P 1'
#
loop_
_entity.id
_entity.type
_entity.pdbx_description
1 polymer ?
#
loop_
_entity_poly.entity_id
_entity_poly.type
_entity_poly.pdbx_seq_one_letter_code
_entity_poly.pdbx_strand_id
1 'polypeptide(L)' 'MTQTRAKGPVPFYLDDVVILRKQHPCGGDTWRVVRLGADIGLRCSTCGRRVLVARRDLEKDMKRFAERGPLAPAD' A
#
# COMPACT_ATOMS: atom_id res chain seq x y z
N MET A 1 -4.74 30.10 -3.34
CA MET A 1 -5.86 29.28 -2.81
C MET A 1 -5.41 27.82 -2.80
N THR A 2 -4.58 27.44 -1.84
CA THR A 2 -3.98 26.10 -1.78
C THR A 2 -4.94 25.18 -1.05
N GLN A 3 -5.69 24.37 -1.81
CA GLN A 3 -6.59 23.38 -1.25
C GLN A 3 -5.76 22.25 -0.62
N THR A 4 -5.47 22.39 0.67
CA THR A 4 -5.01 21.27 1.50
C THR A 4 -6.23 20.37 1.72
N ARG A 5 -6.54 19.51 0.74
CA ARG A 5 -7.56 18.47 0.92
C ARG A 5 -7.07 17.55 2.05
N ALA A 6 -7.73 17.63 3.21
CA ALA A 6 -7.56 16.67 4.29
C ALA A 6 -7.90 15.29 3.73
N LYS A 7 -6.87 14.52 3.38
CA LYS A 7 -7.01 13.16 2.88
C LYS A 7 -7.43 12.30 4.07
N GLY A 8 -8.70 11.89 4.10
CA GLY A 8 -9.18 10.91 5.07
C GLY A 8 -8.38 9.61 5.03
N PRO A 9 -8.60 8.69 5.98
CA PRO A 9 -7.88 7.42 6.04
C PRO A 9 -8.00 6.69 4.70
N VAL A 10 -6.86 6.26 4.15
CA VAL A 10 -6.82 5.61 2.85
C VAL A 10 -7.42 4.20 2.99
N PRO A 11 -8.47 3.85 2.22
CA PRO A 11 -9.00 2.50 2.24
C PRO A 11 -8.04 1.58 1.47
N PHE A 12 -7.63 0.49 2.12
CA PHE A 12 -6.85 -0.60 1.51
C PHE A 12 -7.73 -1.83 1.40
N TYR A 13 -7.57 -2.55 0.31
CA TYR A 13 -8.27 -3.77 -0.03
C TYR A 13 -7.28 -4.92 -0.21
N LEU A 14 -7.78 -6.15 -0.10
CA LEU A 14 -6.97 -7.33 -0.33
C LEU A 14 -6.55 -7.37 -1.81
N ASP A 15 -5.32 -7.79 -2.07
CA ASP A 15 -4.69 -7.79 -3.39
C ASP A 15 -4.46 -6.40 -4.02
N ASP A 16 -4.69 -5.29 -3.28
CA ASP A 16 -4.21 -3.97 -3.72
C ASP A 16 -2.69 -4.04 -3.98
N VAL A 17 -2.24 -3.44 -5.08
CA VAL A 17 -0.82 -3.29 -5.38
C VAL A 17 -0.44 -1.84 -5.18
N VAL A 18 0.48 -1.59 -4.25
CA VAL A 18 0.96 -0.27 -3.86
C VAL A 18 2.42 -0.10 -4.23
N ILE A 19 2.78 1.12 -4.59
CA ILE A 19 4.16 1.53 -4.77
C ILE A 19 4.56 2.35 -3.55
N LEU A 20 5.62 1.92 -2.88
CA LEU A 20 6.19 2.65 -1.75
C LEU A 20 7.23 3.67 -2.23
N ARG A 21 7.43 4.72 -1.44
CA ARG A 21 8.48 5.72 -1.67
C ARG A 21 9.87 5.15 -1.40
N LYS A 22 9.97 4.23 -0.42
CA LYS A 22 11.19 3.53 -0.08
C LYS A 22 11.26 2.23 -0.85
N GLN A 23 12.42 1.97 -1.42
CA GLN A 23 12.70 0.73 -2.12
C GLN A 23 12.94 -0.41 -1.11
N HIS A 24 12.47 -1.60 -1.45
CA HIS A 24 12.85 -2.81 -0.73
C HIS A 24 14.35 -3.08 -0.96
N PRO A 25 15.09 -3.64 0.03
CA PRO A 25 16.48 -4.08 -0.14
C PRO A 25 16.75 -4.97 -1.36
N CYS A 26 15.74 -5.64 -1.93
CA CYS A 26 15.91 -6.44 -3.14
C CYS A 26 15.93 -5.65 -4.46
N GLY A 27 15.62 -4.35 -4.46
CA GLY A 27 15.48 -3.56 -5.69
C GLY A 27 14.06 -3.11 -6.02
N GLY A 28 13.03 -3.80 -5.53
CA GLY A 28 11.63 -3.53 -5.88
C GLY A 28 10.96 -2.50 -4.98
N ASP A 29 10.11 -1.65 -5.54
CA ASP A 29 9.27 -0.69 -4.81
C ASP A 29 7.77 -1.07 -4.80
N THR A 30 7.41 -2.15 -5.50
CA THR A 30 6.04 -2.62 -5.67
C THR A 30 5.70 -3.72 -4.67
N TRP A 31 4.57 -3.54 -3.99
CA TRP A 31 4.10 -4.42 -2.93
C TRP A 31 2.63 -4.75 -3.11
N ARG A 32 2.27 -6.01 -2.87
CA ARG A 32 0.89 -6.46 -2.83
C ARG A 32 0.40 -6.58 -1.40
N VAL A 33 -0.79 -6.06 -1.13
CA VAL A 33 -1.50 -6.21 0.15
C VAL A 33 -2.02 -7.64 0.26
N VAL A 34 -1.52 -8.37 1.24
CA VAL A 34 -1.87 -9.78 1.49
C VAL A 34 -2.62 -10.00 2.81
N ARG A 35 -2.67 -8.99 3.68
CA ARG A 35 -3.42 -9.01 4.95
C ARG A 35 -3.94 -7.61 5.26
N LEU A 36 -5.19 -7.54 5.70
CA LEU A 36 -5.83 -6.34 6.22
C LEU A 36 -6.03 -6.46 7.73
N GLY A 37 -5.82 -5.37 8.47
CA GLY A 37 -5.92 -5.32 9.93
C GLY A 37 -5.35 -4.01 10.49
N ALA A 38 -4.98 -4.01 11.78
CA ALA A 38 -4.22 -2.91 12.38
C ALA A 38 -2.83 -2.78 11.72
N ASP A 39 -2.20 -3.92 11.47
CA ASP A 39 -1.02 -4.06 10.63
C ASP A 39 -1.42 -4.63 9.27
N ILE A 40 -0.88 -4.01 8.23
CA ILE A 40 -1.07 -4.43 6.84
C ILE A 40 0.09 -5.35 6.46
N GLY A 41 -0.25 -6.54 5.96
CA GLY A 41 0.74 -7.44 5.40
C GLY A 41 1.02 -7.08 3.96
N LEU A 42 2.29 -6.87 3.63
CA LEU A 42 2.76 -6.58 2.29
C LEU A 42 3.65 -7.70 1.78
N ARG A 43 3.50 -8.06 0.52
CA ARG A 43 4.37 -8.99 -0.20
C ARG A 43 5.08 -8.25 -1.32
N CYS A 44 6.40 -8.28 -1.34
CA CYS A 44 7.17 -7.70 -2.43
C CYS A 44 6.89 -8.46 -3.73
N SER A 45 6.50 -7.74 -4.79
CA SER A 45 6.21 -8.35 -6.09
C SER A 45 7.46 -8.85 -6.81
N THR A 46 8.64 -8.34 -6.45
CA THR A 46 9.93 -8.71 -7.08
C THR A 46 10.55 -9.96 -6.46
N CYS A 47 10.64 -10.04 -5.12
CA CYS A 47 11.34 -11.14 -4.43
C CYS A 47 10.42 -12.01 -3.57
N GLY A 48 9.12 -11.70 -3.47
CA GLY A 48 8.13 -12.48 -2.73
C GLY A 48 8.22 -12.40 -1.20
N ARG A 49 9.17 -11.63 -0.63
CA ARG A 49 9.32 -11.45 0.82
C ARG A 49 8.11 -10.72 1.40
N ARG A 50 7.70 -11.13 2.60
CA ARG A 50 6.54 -10.57 3.31
C ARG A 50 6.99 -9.74 4.49
N VAL A 51 6.32 -8.62 4.73
CA VAL A 51 6.52 -7.75 5.89
C VAL A 51 5.18 -7.33 6.47
N LEU A 52 5.16 -7.04 7.77
CA LEU A 52 4.03 -6.42 8.43
C LEU A 52 4.39 -4.97 8.70
N VAL A 53 3.50 -4.05 8.32
CA VAL A 53 3.66 -2.62 8.55
C VAL A 53 2.40 -2.05 9.15
N ALA A 54 2.53 -1.18 10.14
CA ALA A 54 1.38 -0.49 10.69
C ALA A 54 0.69 0.35 9.60
N ARG A 55 -0.65 0.38 9.61
CA ARG A 55 -1.43 1.07 8.57
C ARG A 55 -0.99 2.53 8.35
N ARG A 56 -0.78 3.28 9.43
CA ARG A 56 -0.34 4.68 9.38
C ARG A 56 1.00 4.87 8.66
N ASP A 57 1.91 3.93 8.84
CA ASP A 57 3.27 3.98 8.30
C ASP A 57 3.21 3.66 6.80
N LEU A 58 2.37 2.69 6.42
CA LEU A 58 2.04 2.43 5.02
C LEU A 58 1.43 3.65 4.33
N GLU A 59 0.45 4.31 4.94
CA GLU A 59 -0.19 5.49 4.36
C GLU A 59 0.78 6.64 4.10
N LYS A 60 1.76 6.82 5.00
CA LYS A 60 2.82 7.83 4.90
C LYS A 60 3.87 7.47 3.84
N ASP A 61 4.35 6.23 3.87
CA ASP A 61 5.42 5.77 2.98
C ASP A 61 4.90 5.40 1.58
N MET A 62 3.59 5.23 1.38
CA MET A 62 3.00 4.97 0.07
C MET A 62 3.16 6.18 -0.86
N LYS A 63 3.56 5.92 -2.11
CA LYS A 63 3.60 6.90 -3.19
C LYS A 63 2.27 6.93 -3.94
N ARG A 64 1.81 5.77 -4.41
CA ARG A 64 0.56 5.61 -5.18
C ARG A 64 0.10 4.15 -5.19
N PHE A 65 -1.15 3.93 -5.58
CA PHE A 65 -1.63 2.63 -6.02
C PHE A 65 -1.11 2.33 -7.43
N ALA A 66 -0.62 1.11 -7.66
CA ALA A 66 -0.32 0.57 -8.98
C ALA A 66 -1.54 -0.16 -9.55
N GLU A 67 -2.24 -0.93 -8.72
CA GLU A 67 -3.44 -1.67 -9.08
C GLU A 67 -4.37 -1.74 -7.87
N ARG A 68 -5.68 -1.73 -8.11
CA ARG A 68 -6.68 -1.91 -7.07
C ARG A 68 -7.12 -3.37 -7.01
N GLY A 69 -7.25 -3.90 -5.81
CA GLY A 69 -7.72 -5.25 -5.56
C GLY A 69 -9.18 -5.44 -6.00
N PRO A 70 -9.60 -6.68 -6.27
CA PRO A 70 -10.92 -6.99 -6.83
C PRO A 70 -12.10 -6.66 -5.89
N LEU A 71 -11.82 -6.46 -4.60
CA LEU A 71 -12.82 -6.09 -3.60
C LEU A 71 -12.93 -4.56 -3.41
N ALA A 72 -12.12 -3.78 -4.11
CA ALA A 72 -12.29 -2.34 -4.14
C ALA A 72 -13.63 -2.02 -4.81
N PRO A 73 -14.49 -1.16 -4.21
CA PRO A 73 -15.69 -0.69 -4.88
C PRO A 73 -15.26 0.03 -6.17
N ALA A 74 -15.87 -0.36 -7.28
CA ALA A 74 -15.83 0.41 -8.51
C ALA A 74 -16.72 1.63 -8.28
N ASP A 75 -16.11 2.76 -7.95
CA ASP A 75 -16.75 4.07 -8.07
C ASP A 75 -16.51 4.58 -9.49
#